data_AF-A0A2N3PKI8-F1
#
_entry.id   AF-A0A2N3PKI8-F1
#
_cell.length_a   1.000
_cell.length_b   1.000
_cell.length_c   1.000
_cell.angle_alpha   90.00
_cell.angle_beta   90.00
_cell.angle_gamma   90.00
#
_symmetry.space_group_name_H-M   'P 1'
#
loop_
_entity.id
_entity.type
_entity.pdbx_description
1 polymer ?
#
loop_
_entity_poly.entity_id
_entity_poly.type
_entity_poly.pdbx_seq_one_letter_code
_entity_poly.pdbx_strand_id
1 'polypeptide(L)'
;MNWLNELKVAYLNKNDNKMSELLDNLPTLKTRDEMFEALAIMEQITEYAKAQKERLGDEMRKLKQTKNFLPKEEKISRLNLSF
;
A
#
# COMPACT_ATOMS: atom_id res chain seq x y z
N MET A 1 -25.20 -6.88 1.05
CA MET A 1 -24.92 -5.66 1.83
C MET A 1 -24.64 -4.53 0.84
N ASN A 2 -24.83 -3.26 1.21
CA ASN A 2 -24.54 -2.13 0.32
C ASN A 2 -23.01 -2.01 0.16
N TRP A 3 -22.51 -1.93 -1.08
CA TRP A 3 -21.09 -1.76 -1.41
C TRP A 3 -20.41 -0.69 -0.55
N LEU A 4 -21.11 0.42 -0.27
CA LEU A 4 -20.58 1.52 0.53
C LEU A 4 -20.31 1.12 1.99
N ASN A 5 -21.13 0.23 2.56
CA ASN A 5 -20.89 -0.29 3.90
C ASN A 5 -19.70 -1.26 3.91
N GLU A 6 -19.56 -2.09 2.88
CA GLU A 6 -18.40 -2.97 2.74
C GLU A 6 -17.11 -2.16 2.60
N LEU A 7 -17.14 -1.06 1.85
CA LEU A 7 -16.00 -0.15 1.70
C LEU A 7 -15.61 0.50 3.04
N LYS A 8 -16.58 1.00 3.80
CA LYS A 8 -16.34 1.55 5.15
C LYS A 8 -15.72 0.51 6.08
N VAL A 9 -16.25 -0.72 6.08
CA VAL A 9 -15.73 -1.81 6.91
C VAL A 9 -14.30 -2.17 6.48
N ALA A 10 -14.03 -2.27 5.18
CA ALA A 10 -12.70 -2.53 4.66
C ALA A 10 -11.70 -1.43 5.07
N TYR A 11 -12.11 -0.16 4.99
CA TYR A 11 -11.30 0.98 5.44
C TYR A 11 -11.05 1.01 6.96
N LEU A 12 -12.05 0.70 7.78
CA LEU A 12 -11.89 0.61 9.23
C LEU A 12 -10.93 -0.51 9.62
N ASN A 13 -11.03 -1.65 8.94
CA ASN A 13 -10.17 -2.82 9.19
C ASN A 13 -8.80 -2.73 8.51
N LYS A 14 -8.50 -1.66 7.78
CA LYS A 14 -7.25 -1.48 7.01
C LYS A 14 -6.97 -2.67 6.08
N ASN A 15 -8.03 -3.19 5.45
CA ASN A 15 -7.95 -4.30 4.51
C ASN A 15 -7.74 -3.77 3.09
N ASP A 16 -6.48 -3.53 2.73
CA ASP A 16 -6.10 -2.93 1.44
C ASP A 16 -6.57 -3.75 0.25
N ASN A 17 -6.50 -5.09 0.34
CA ASN A 17 -6.96 -5.97 -0.74
C ASN A 17 -8.45 -5.81 -0.99
N LYS A 18 -9.27 -5.79 0.08
CA LYS A 18 -10.71 -5.63 -0.06
C LYS A 18 -11.09 -4.23 -0.52
N MET A 19 -10.37 -3.20 -0.06
CA MET A 19 -10.56 -1.84 -0.57
C MET A 19 -10.27 -1.77 -2.07
N SER A 20 -9.15 -2.35 -2.54
CA SER A 20 -8.81 -2.39 -3.96
C SER A 20 -9.88 -3.11 -4.78
N GLU A 21 -10.31 -4.30 -4.34
CA GLU A 21 -11.37 -5.06 -4.98
C GLU A 21 -12.67 -4.26 -5.12
N LEU A 22 -13.06 -3.53 -4.07
CA LEU A 22 -14.28 -2.72 -4.07
C LEU A 22 -14.14 -1.46 -4.95
N LEU A 23 -12.95 -0.85 -5.00
CA LEU A 23 -12.67 0.31 -5.86
C LEU A 23 -12.63 -0.07 -7.35
N ASP A 24 -12.14 -1.27 -7.67
CA ASP A 24 -12.14 -1.80 -9.04
C ASP A 24 -13.57 -2.16 -9.51
N ASN A 25 -14.47 -2.45 -8.58
CA ASN A 25 -15.87 -2.82 -8.84
C ASN A 25 -16.85 -1.71 -8.39
N LEU A 26 -16.65 -0.49 -8.90
CA LEU A 26 -17.47 0.66 -8.53
C LEU A 26 -18.93 0.50 -9.02
N PRO A 27 -19.94 0.50 -8.12
CA PRO A 27 -21.34 0.44 -8.52
C PRO A 27 -21.85 1.79 -9.01
N THR A 28 -22.98 1.79 -9.70
CA THR A 28 -23.74 3.02 -9.95
C THR A 28 -24.43 3.48 -8.65
N LEU A 29 -24.00 4.63 -8.13
CA LEU A 29 -24.64 5.29 -6.99
C LEU A 29 -25.92 5.98 -7.46
N LYS A 30 -27.03 5.77 -6.75
CA LYS A 30 -28.37 6.16 -7.23
C LYS A 30 -28.88 7.42 -6.58
N THR A 31 -28.51 7.66 -5.33
CA THR A 31 -28.98 8.82 -4.57
C THR A 31 -27.87 9.83 -4.31
N ARG A 32 -28.26 11.09 -4.16
CA ARG A 32 -27.32 12.17 -3.81
C ARG A 32 -26.60 11.91 -2.48
N ASP A 33 -27.32 11.35 -1.51
CA ASP A 33 -26.76 11.05 -0.19
C ASP A 33 -25.71 9.93 -0.27
N GLU A 34 -25.96 8.88 -1.05
CA GLU A 34 -24.96 7.83 -1.33
C GLU A 34 -23.71 8.41 -2.01
N MET A 35 -23.87 9.35 -2.93
CA MET A 35 -22.74 10.00 -3.61
C MET A 35 -21.90 10.84 -2.64
N PHE A 36 -22.52 11.64 -1.77
CA PHE A 36 -21.79 12.41 -0.77
C PHE A 36 -21.07 11.53 0.23
N GLU A 37 -21.72 10.45 0.68
CA GLU A 37 -21.10 9.54 1.62
C GLU A 37 -19.95 8.76 0.97
N ALA A 38 -20.10 8.31 -0.28
CA ALA A 38 -19.01 7.71 -1.04
C ALA A 38 -17.83 8.68 -1.22
N LEU A 39 -18.11 9.95 -1.56
CA LEU A 39 -17.07 10.97 -1.69
C LEU A 39 -16.27 11.15 -0.40
N ALA A 40 -16.97 11.34 0.74
CA ALA A 40 -16.32 11.52 2.04
C ALA A 40 -15.44 10.31 2.42
N ILE A 41 -15.89 9.09 2.12
CA ILE A 41 -15.08 7.88 2.37
C ILE A 41 -13.88 7.80 1.41
N MET A 42 -14.06 8.14 0.13
CA MET A 42 -12.94 8.16 -0.84
C MET A 42 -11.86 9.17 -0.46
N GLU A 43 -12.23 10.34 0.08
CA GLU A 43 -11.28 11.32 0.61
C GLU A 43 -10.46 10.72 1.75
N GLN A 44 -11.10 10.03 2.69
CA GLN A 44 -10.40 9.36 3.80
C GLN A 44 -9.47 8.24 3.32
N ILE A 45 -9.91 7.43 2.36
CA ILE A 45 -9.08 6.37 1.75
C ILE A 45 -7.88 6.99 1.03
N THR A 46 -8.07 8.13 0.35
CA THR A 46 -7.00 8.84 -0.37
C THR A 46 -5.93 9.34 0.60
N GLU A 47 -6.32 9.96 1.71
CA GLU A 47 -5.37 10.42 2.73
C GLU A 47 -4.63 9.25 3.39
N TYR A 48 -5.34 8.15 3.64
CA TYR A 48 -4.72 6.92 4.13
C TYR A 48 -3.68 6.36 3.15
N ALA A 49 -3.99 6.30 1.86
CA ALA A 49 -3.07 5.81 0.83
C ALA A 49 -1.83 6.71 0.69
N LYS A 50 -1.98 8.04 0.80
CA LYS A 50 -0.85 8.98 0.84
C LYS A 50 0.08 8.70 2.02
N ALA A 51 -0.47 8.54 3.22
CA ALA A 51 0.32 8.23 4.41
C ALA A 51 1.07 6.89 4.28
N GLN A 52 0.46 5.87 3.69
CA GLN A 52 1.12 4.58 3.43
C GLN A 52 2.27 4.73 2.43
N LYS A 53 2.07 5.51 1.36
CA LYS A 53 3.13 5.80 0.37
C LYS A 53 4.32 6.52 1.00
N GLU A 54 4.08 7.49 1.87
CA GLU A 54 5.13 8.23 2.58
C GLU A 54 5.96 7.30 3.49
N ARG A 55 5.28 6.48 4.30
CA ARG A 55 5.93 5.48 5.16
C ARG A 55 6.79 4.51 4.36
N LEU A 56 6.25 3.97 3.27
CA LEU A 56 6.99 3.07 2.40
C LEU A 56 8.22 3.78 1.80
N GLY A 57 8.09 5.04 1.39
CA GLY A 57 9.20 5.84 0.90
C GLY A 57 10.34 5.99 1.92
N ASP A 58 9.99 6.20 3.19
CA ASP A 58 10.95 6.30 4.28
C ASP A 58 11.63 4.96 4.58
N GLU A 59 10.87 3.86 4.60
CA GLU A 59 11.41 2.51 4.76
C GLU A 59 12.37 2.14 3.62
N MET A 60 12.00 2.44 2.38
CA MET A 60 12.86 2.24 1.22
C MET A 60 14.14 3.08 1.31
N ARG A 61 14.06 4.31 1.82
CA ARG A 61 15.24 5.17 2.02
C ARG A 61 16.19 4.56 3.04
N LYS A 62 15.66 4.07 4.17
CA LYS A 62 16.44 3.34 5.18
C LYS A 62 17.08 2.10 4.59
N LEU A 63 16.32 1.29 3.84
CA LEU A 63 16.83 0.07 3.20
C LEU A 63 17.99 0.37 2.23
N LYS A 64 17.88 1.42 1.42
CA LYS A 64 18.96 1.87 0.53
C LYS A 64 20.20 2.31 1.30
N GLN A 65 20.03 3.01 2.42
CA GLN A 65 21.15 3.39 3.28
C GLN A 65 21.82 2.15 3.89
N THR A 66 21.04 1.23 4.48
CA THR A 66 21.56 -0.02 5.04
C THR A 66 22.31 -0.85 4.01
N LYS A 67 21.84 -0.91 2.76
CA LYS A 67 22.53 -1.60 1.66
C LYS A 67 23.96 -1.06 1.44
N ASN A 68 24.21 0.22 1.66
CA ASN A 68 25.54 0.82 1.53
C ASN A 68 26.51 0.41 2.66
N PHE A 69 25.97 -0.04 3.80
CA PHE A 69 26.75 -0.52 4.94
C PHE A 69 26.93 -2.04 4.95
N LEU A 70 26.21 -2.77 4.09
CA LEU A 70 26.52 -4.18 3.87
C LEU A 70 27.91 -4.27 3.21
N PRO A 71 28.79 -5.16 3.68
CA PRO A 71 30.05 -5.41 2.99
C PRO A 71 29.70 -5.72 1.53
N LYS A 72 30.27 -4.96 0.59
CA LYS A 72 30.34 -5.45 -0.78
C LYS A 72 31.02 -6.79 -0.62
N GLU A 73 30.33 -7.90 -0.90
CA GLU A 73 30.99 -9.20 -0.98
C GLU A 73 32.21 -8.96 -1.85
N GLU A 74 33.38 -8.90 -1.23
CA GLU A 74 34.63 -9.00 -1.93
C GLU A 74 34.46 -10.30 -2.66
N LYS A 75 34.38 -10.21 -4.00
CA LYS A 75 34.44 -11.36 -4.88
C LYS A 75 35.51 -12.25 -4.26
N ILE A 76 35.10 -13.35 -3.63
CA ILE A 76 36.00 -14.33 -3.06
C ILE A 76 36.75 -14.82 -4.28
N SER A 77 37.89 -14.17 -4.49
CA SER A 77 38.71 -14.33 -5.65
C SER A 77 39.35 -15.66 -5.40
N ARG A 78 38.72 -16.71 -5.96
CA ARG A 78 39.32 -17.98 -6.33
C ARG A 78 40.53 -18.28 -5.44
N LEU A 79 40.29 -18.63 -4.17
CA LEU A 79 41.36 -19.26 -3.40
C LEU A 79 41.55 -20.62 -4.07
N ASN A 80 42.58 -20.65 -4.90
CA ASN A 80 43.08 -21.79 -5.65
C ASN A 80 43.07 -23.03 -4.74
N LEU A 81 42.10 -23.91 -4.93
CA LEU A 81 42.26 -25.32 -4.57
C LEU A 81 43.17 -25.90 -5.64
N SER A 82 44.47 -25.77 -5.37
CA SER A 82 45.52 -26.47 -6.12
C SER A 82 45.42 -27.95 -5.74
N PHE A 83 45.44 -28.79 -6.77
CA PHE A 83 45.37 -30.25 -6.73
C PHE A 83 46.35 -30.91 -5.74
#